data_AF-A0A927YCX3-F1
#
_entry.id   AF-A0A927YCX3-F1
#
_cell.length_a   1.000
_cell.length_b   1.000
_cell.length_c   1.000
_cell.angle_alpha   90.00
_cell.angle_beta   90.00
_cell.angle_gamma   90.00
#
_symmetry.space_group_name_H-M   'P 1'
#
loop_
_entity.id
_entity.type
_entity.pdbx_description
1 polymer ?
#
loop_
_entity_poly.entity_id
_entity_poly.type
_entity_poly.pdbx_seq_one_letter_code
_entity_poly.pdbx_strand_id
1 'polypeptide(L)'
;MDLRPINPYYKQKMTTFSVRSLRGPADAGGYSYPYDWILPVIDRSQADVDYAKVLLALQWDAMTVEQQQDYNRGLKGCINRSDFERIENNIQILLDVLEIPSTSYVDNVPEFVTASYFETMKENIAAIRSGYVVHADTPPVPELPYNTWQKYNDVEKILADVYEVLCAQFHYYTGNEVYAGDDTGLLL
;
A
#
# COMPACT_ATOMS: atom_id res chain seq x y z
N MET A 1 -11.25 31.51 2.44
CA MET A 1 -10.55 30.23 2.21
C MET A 1 -9.20 30.36 2.89
N ASP A 2 -9.03 29.69 4.02
CA ASP A 2 -7.88 29.90 4.91
C ASP A 2 -6.82 28.83 4.61
N LEU A 3 -5.93 29.16 3.67
CA LEU A 3 -4.79 28.33 3.30
C LEU A 3 -3.68 28.56 4.33
N ARG A 4 -3.58 27.67 5.32
CA ARG A 4 -2.49 27.71 6.30
C ARG A 4 -1.17 27.29 5.62
N PRO A 5 -0.03 27.88 6.03
CA PRO A 5 1.25 27.68 5.36
C PRO A 5 1.76 26.24 5.53
N ILE A 6 2.28 25.68 4.44
CA ILE A 6 3.02 24.42 4.41
C ILE A 6 4.19 24.52 5.39
N ASN A 7 4.29 23.55 6.30
CA ASN A 7 5.33 23.49 7.33
C ASN A 7 6.73 23.39 6.68
N PRO A 8 7.62 24.38 6.88
CA PRO A 8 8.94 24.42 6.23
C PRO A 8 9.93 23.34 6.73
N TYR A 9 9.58 22.56 7.75
CA TYR A 9 10.46 21.58 8.38
C TYR A 9 10.20 20.13 7.94
N TYR A 10 9.27 19.87 7.02
CA TYR A 10 9.06 18.52 6.47
C TYR A 10 10.18 18.16 5.48
N LYS A 11 11.33 17.78 6.01
CA LYS A 11 12.45 17.17 5.28
C LYS A 11 13.03 16.02 6.09
N GLN A 12 12.26 14.95 6.27
CA GLN A 12 12.84 13.67 6.68
C GLN A 12 12.87 12.75 5.47
N LYS A 13 14.07 12.54 4.92
CA LYS A 13 14.34 11.36 4.10
C LYS A 13 14.15 10.15 5.01
N MET A 14 13.22 9.26 4.66
CA MET A 14 13.04 8.01 5.38
C MET A 14 14.37 7.24 5.38
N THR A 15 14.93 7.04 6.57
CA THR A 15 15.90 5.96 6.79
C THR A 15 15.11 4.66 6.78
N THR A 16 15.13 3.99 5.64
CA THR A 16 14.68 2.61 5.50
C THR A 16 15.45 1.73 6.47
N PHE A 17 14.76 1.14 7.45
CA PHE A 17 15.29 0.00 8.16
C PHE A 17 15.29 -1.17 7.19
N SER A 18 16.41 -1.36 6.49
CA SER A 18 16.62 -2.57 5.71
C SER A 18 16.72 -3.73 6.69
N VAL A 19 15.69 -4.57 6.76
CA VAL A 19 15.90 -5.94 7.20
C VAL A 19 16.96 -6.48 6.26
N ARG A 20 18.13 -6.82 6.79
CA ARG A 20 19.27 -7.31 6.02
C ARG A 20 18.87 -8.69 5.50
N SER A 21 18.13 -8.73 4.39
CA SER A 21 17.96 -9.97 3.64
C SER A 21 19.35 -10.41 3.23
N LEU A 22 19.62 -11.70 3.41
CA LEU A 22 20.88 -12.33 3.05
C LEU A 22 21.13 -12.02 1.58
N ARG A 23 22.05 -11.07 1.31
CA ARG A 23 22.52 -10.75 -0.02
C ARG A 23 23.25 -12.01 -0.53
N GLY A 24 22.53 -12.83 -1.29
CA GLY A 24 23.15 -13.82 -2.15
C GLY A 24 24.14 -13.12 -3.09
N PRO A 25 25.21 -13.80 -3.52
CA PRO A 25 26.22 -13.21 -4.39
C PRO A 25 25.57 -12.68 -5.67
N ALA A 26 26.05 -11.52 -6.11
CA ALA A 26 25.46 -10.67 -7.15
C ALA A 26 25.43 -11.26 -8.58
N ASP A 27 25.70 -12.56 -8.73
CA ASP A 27 25.94 -13.24 -10.02
C ASP A 27 24.99 -14.43 -10.28
N ALA A 28 23.86 -14.52 -9.57
CA ALA A 28 22.77 -15.42 -9.95
C ALA A 28 21.69 -14.59 -10.65
N GLY A 29 21.59 -14.70 -11.98
CA GLY A 29 20.62 -14.00 -12.83
C GLY A 29 19.18 -14.47 -12.61
N GLY A 30 18.66 -14.34 -11.39
CA GLY A 30 17.24 -14.48 -11.07
C GLY A 30 16.51 -13.17 -11.31
N TYR A 31 15.31 -13.26 -11.86
CA TYR A 31 14.42 -12.10 -12.00
C TYR A 31 14.01 -11.62 -10.60
N SER A 32 14.46 -10.44 -10.19
CA SER A 32 13.95 -9.74 -9.01
C SER A 32 12.99 -8.67 -9.48
N TYR A 33 11.72 -8.80 -9.12
CA TYR A 33 10.74 -7.76 -9.39
C TYR A 33 11.13 -6.49 -8.59
N PRO A 34 11.01 -5.28 -9.16
CA PRO A 34 11.58 -4.06 -8.57
C PRO A 34 10.81 -3.53 -7.34
N TYR A 35 9.60 -4.04 -7.11
CA TYR A 35 8.72 -3.60 -6.02
C TYR A 35 8.37 -4.75 -5.09
N ASP A 36 8.34 -4.49 -3.78
CA ASP A 36 7.92 -5.47 -2.79
C ASP A 36 6.48 -5.19 -2.37
N TRP A 37 5.71 -6.24 -2.05
CA TRP A 37 4.37 -6.07 -1.50
C TRP A 37 4.43 -5.39 -0.13
N ILE A 38 3.73 -4.27 0.01
CA ILE A 38 3.65 -3.53 1.27
C ILE A 38 2.30 -3.83 1.91
N LEU A 39 2.29 -4.29 3.17
CA LEU A 39 1.06 -4.65 3.89
C LEU A 39 0.04 -3.50 3.89
N PRO A 40 -1.15 -3.69 3.28
CA PRO A 40 -2.18 -2.66 3.25
C PRO A 40 -2.79 -2.39 4.63
N VAL A 41 -3.32 -1.18 4.83
CA VAL A 41 -3.99 -0.80 6.09
C VAL A 41 -5.51 -0.91 5.89
N ILE A 42 -6.11 -1.99 6.39
CA ILE A 42 -7.54 -2.30 6.15
C ILE A 42 -8.44 -2.06 7.37
N ASP A 43 -7.85 -1.72 8.50
CA ASP A 43 -8.50 -1.66 9.81
C ASP A 43 -8.58 -0.23 10.36
N ARG A 44 -8.57 0.80 9.50
CA ARG A 44 -8.84 2.18 9.95
C ARG A 44 -10.19 2.24 10.62
N SER A 45 -10.30 3.04 11.67
CA SER A 45 -11.50 3.16 12.49
C SER A 45 -11.82 4.60 12.80
N GLN A 46 -13.05 4.84 13.29
CA GLN A 46 -13.44 6.16 13.78
C GLN A 46 -12.57 6.62 14.96
N ALA A 47 -12.10 5.70 15.80
CA ALA A 47 -11.20 6.01 16.91
C ALA A 47 -9.86 6.57 16.43
N ASP A 48 -9.31 6.02 15.33
CA ASP A 48 -8.07 6.53 14.72
C ASP A 48 -8.25 7.96 14.21
N VAL A 49 -9.40 8.24 13.58
CA VAL A 49 -9.75 9.57 13.09
C VAL A 49 -9.89 10.56 14.24
N ASP A 50 -10.55 10.16 15.33
CA ASP A 50 -10.77 11.03 16.48
C ASP A 50 -9.46 11.29 17.25
N TYR A 51 -8.60 10.27 17.38
CA TYR A 51 -7.25 10.45 17.91
C TYR A 51 -6.44 11.44 17.06
N ALA A 52 -6.50 11.31 15.73
CA ALA A 52 -5.81 12.22 14.84
C ALA A 52 -6.31 13.67 14.96
N LYS A 53 -7.61 13.88 15.11
CA LYS A 53 -8.19 15.22 15.35
C LYS A 53 -7.68 15.83 16.66
N VAL A 54 -7.60 15.04 17.73
CA VAL A 54 -7.09 15.51 19.02
C VAL A 54 -5.64 15.98 18.87
N LEU A 55 -4.79 15.17 18.24
CA LEU A 55 -3.40 15.55 17.98
C LEU A 55 -3.29 16.78 17.07
N LEU A 56 -4.05 16.85 15.98
CA LEU A 56 -4.02 18.00 15.07
C LEU A 56 -4.53 19.30 15.70
N ALA A 57 -5.36 19.21 16.74
CA ALA A 57 -5.83 20.37 17.50
C ALA A 57 -4.80 20.84 18.54
N LEU A 58 -3.90 19.96 18.99
CA LEU A 58 -2.81 20.31 19.90
C LEU A 58 -1.70 21.05 19.16
N GLN A 59 -1.08 22.00 19.85
CA GLN A 59 0.19 22.58 19.40
C GLN A 59 1.32 21.57 19.65
N TRP A 60 2.37 21.60 18.83
CA TRP A 60 3.50 20.66 18.94
C TRP A 60 4.08 20.60 20.37
N ASP A 61 4.27 21.76 20.99
CA ASP A 61 4.85 21.88 22.34
C ASP A 61 3.90 21.38 23.45
N ALA A 62 2.61 21.21 23.15
CA ALA A 62 1.61 20.67 24.07
C ALA A 62 1.46 19.15 23.96
N MET A 63 2.07 18.52 22.96
CA MET A 63 2.07 17.06 22.80
C MET A 63 3.09 16.40 23.72
N THR A 64 2.79 15.20 24.21
CA THR A 64 3.79 14.35 24.86
C THR A 64 4.81 13.85 23.85
N VAL A 65 5.96 13.34 24.33
CA VAL A 65 6.99 12.79 23.44
C VAL A 65 6.45 11.62 22.61
N GLU A 66 5.59 10.78 23.19
CA GLU A 66 4.95 9.66 22.52
C GLU A 66 4.00 10.15 21.42
N GLN A 67 3.21 11.19 21.72
CA GLN A 67 2.30 11.80 20.75
C GLN A 67 3.04 12.44 19.57
N GLN A 68 4.18 13.09 19.83
CA GLN A 68 5.05 13.62 18.78
C GLN A 68 5.64 12.51 17.92
N GLN A 69 6.01 11.37 18.50
CA GLN A 69 6.50 10.21 17.77
C GLN A 69 5.41 9.60 16.89
N ASP A 70 4.19 9.43 17.40
CA ASP A 70 3.04 8.95 16.64
C ASP A 70 2.71 9.88 15.48
N TYR A 71 2.72 11.21 15.73
CA TYR A 71 2.51 12.21 14.70
C TYR A 71 3.55 12.11 13.58
N ASN A 72 4.84 11.98 13.93
CA ASN A 72 5.93 11.85 12.96
C ASN A 72 5.89 10.54 12.18
N ARG A 73 5.37 9.46 12.76
CA ARG A 73 5.19 8.18 12.05
C ARG A 73 4.10 8.25 10.98
N GLY A 74 3.18 9.21 11.10
CA GLY A 74 1.98 9.30 10.29
C GLY A 74 0.80 8.67 11.01
N LEU A 75 -0.24 9.47 11.22
CA LEU A 75 -1.43 9.05 11.95
C LEU A 75 -2.33 8.23 11.04
N LYS A 76 -2.69 7.01 11.46
CA LYS A 76 -3.55 6.06 10.73
C LYS A 76 -4.92 6.64 10.36
N GLY A 77 -5.45 7.54 11.19
CA GLY A 77 -6.71 8.27 10.96
C GLY A 77 -6.62 9.38 9.90
N CYS A 78 -5.42 9.64 9.38
CA CYS A 78 -5.16 10.56 8.29
C CYS A 78 -4.70 9.78 7.06
N ILE A 79 -4.84 10.40 5.89
CA ILE A 79 -4.23 9.90 4.66
C ILE A 79 -2.99 10.75 4.39
N ASN A 80 -1.83 10.09 4.44
CA ASN A 80 -0.54 10.70 4.22
C ASN A 80 0.00 10.32 2.83
N ARG A 81 1.04 11.01 2.37
CA ARG A 81 1.70 10.68 1.11
C ARG A 81 2.20 9.24 1.06
N SER A 82 2.72 8.74 2.19
CA SER A 82 3.17 7.36 2.34
C SER A 82 2.06 6.32 2.14
N ASP A 83 0.80 6.69 2.42
CA ASP A 83 -0.34 5.81 2.14
C ASP A 83 -0.60 5.68 0.64
N PHE A 84 -0.49 6.77 -0.11
CA PHE A 84 -0.60 6.74 -1.57
C PHE A 84 0.58 6.00 -2.21
N GLU A 85 1.81 6.24 -1.74
CA GLU A 85 3.00 5.53 -2.22
C GLU A 85 2.84 4.00 -2.04
N ARG A 86 2.31 3.57 -0.89
CA ARG A 86 1.97 2.17 -0.65
C ARG A 86 0.89 1.63 -1.59
N ILE A 87 -0.22 2.36 -1.75
CA ILE A 87 -1.34 1.94 -2.59
C ILE A 87 -0.89 1.82 -4.05
N GLU A 88 -0.19 2.81 -4.59
CA GLU A 88 0.28 2.81 -5.98
C GLU A 88 1.34 1.73 -6.26
N ASN A 89 2.22 1.46 -5.29
CA ASN A 89 3.16 0.34 -5.34
C ASN A 89 2.43 -0.99 -5.49
N ASN A 90 1.43 -1.24 -4.63
CA ASN A 90 0.67 -2.48 -4.65
C ASN A 90 -0.21 -2.60 -5.91
N ILE A 91 -0.76 -1.48 -6.40
CA ILE A 91 -1.44 -1.45 -7.69
C ILE A 91 -0.47 -1.85 -8.81
N GLN A 92 0.75 -1.31 -8.85
CA GLN A 92 1.71 -1.67 -9.90
C GLN A 92 2.04 -3.16 -9.88
N ILE A 93 2.30 -3.74 -8.70
CA ILE A 93 2.56 -5.18 -8.55
C ILE A 93 1.41 -5.99 -9.17
N LEU A 94 0.16 -5.66 -8.84
CA LEU A 94 -0.99 -6.40 -9.32
C LEU A 94 -1.28 -6.16 -10.80
N LEU A 95 -1.06 -4.95 -11.33
CA LEU A 95 -1.17 -4.68 -12.76
C LEU A 95 -0.19 -5.54 -13.56
N ASP A 96 1.05 -5.62 -13.11
CA ASP A 96 2.10 -6.38 -13.81
C ASP A 96 1.86 -7.89 -13.72
N VAL A 97 1.57 -8.41 -12.53
CA VAL A 97 1.37 -9.86 -12.33
C VAL A 97 0.10 -10.38 -13.00
N LEU A 98 -0.95 -9.55 -13.06
CA LEU A 98 -2.20 -9.90 -13.76
C LEU A 98 -2.17 -9.51 -15.25
N GLU A 99 -1.04 -9.00 -15.75
CA GLU A 99 -0.84 -8.53 -17.12
C GLU A 99 -1.93 -7.55 -17.61
N ILE A 100 -2.42 -6.69 -16.71
CA ILE A 100 -3.42 -5.67 -17.02
C ILE A 100 -2.70 -4.50 -17.70
N PRO A 101 -3.09 -4.10 -18.94
CA PRO A 101 -2.39 -3.07 -19.71
C PRO A 101 -2.73 -1.66 -19.21
N SER A 102 -2.24 -1.32 -18.01
CA SER A 102 -2.35 -0.01 -17.38
C SER A 102 -1.07 0.31 -16.60
N THR A 103 -0.96 1.54 -16.11
CA THR A 103 0.17 1.99 -15.28
C THR A 103 -0.35 2.68 -14.03
N SER A 104 0.29 2.42 -12.89
CA SER A 104 0.02 3.14 -11.66
C SER A 104 0.89 4.41 -11.57
N TYR A 105 0.72 5.18 -10.49
CA TYR A 105 1.59 6.31 -10.16
C TYR A 105 2.75 5.91 -9.22
N VAL A 106 3.19 4.65 -9.25
CA VAL A 106 4.35 4.20 -8.47
C VAL A 106 5.55 5.11 -8.74
N ASP A 107 6.29 5.45 -7.68
CA ASP A 107 7.41 6.42 -7.68
C ASP A 107 7.08 7.85 -8.17
N ASN A 108 5.83 8.13 -8.59
CA ASN A 108 5.41 9.40 -9.18
C ASN A 108 4.09 9.91 -8.58
N VAL A 109 3.85 9.64 -7.29
CA VAL A 109 2.71 10.19 -6.55
C VAL A 109 2.83 11.72 -6.51
N PRO A 110 1.85 12.46 -7.07
CA PRO A 110 1.90 13.91 -7.15
C PRO A 110 1.87 14.53 -5.74
N GLU A 111 2.55 15.66 -5.57
CA GLU A 111 2.52 16.41 -4.31
C GLU A 111 1.10 16.91 -3.97
N PHE A 112 0.36 17.32 -4.99
CA PHE A 112 -1.04 17.72 -4.88
C PHE A 112 -1.89 16.79 -5.73
N VAL A 113 -2.72 16.01 -5.05
CA VAL A 113 -3.57 15.01 -5.69
C VAL A 113 -4.72 15.69 -6.43
N THR A 114 -4.93 15.32 -7.70
CA THR A 114 -5.97 15.87 -8.57
C THR A 114 -7.15 14.90 -8.70
N ALA A 115 -8.29 15.38 -9.21
CA ALA A 115 -9.44 14.51 -9.49
C ALA A 115 -9.08 13.41 -10.52
N SER A 116 -8.29 13.75 -11.55
CA SER A 116 -7.85 12.78 -12.56
C SER A 116 -6.99 11.66 -11.97
N TYR A 117 -6.14 11.96 -10.99
CA TYR A 117 -5.37 10.93 -10.28
C TYR A 117 -6.30 9.90 -9.61
N PHE A 118 -7.33 10.38 -8.91
CA PHE A 118 -8.27 9.50 -8.23
C PHE A 118 -9.12 8.67 -9.21
N GLU A 119 -9.49 9.22 -10.37
CA GLU A 119 -10.16 8.47 -11.43
C GLU A 119 -9.25 7.34 -11.96
N THR A 120 -7.99 7.63 -12.29
CA THR A 120 -7.03 6.59 -12.72
C THR A 120 -6.82 5.52 -11.66
N MET A 121 -6.68 5.91 -10.39
CA MET A 121 -6.55 4.96 -9.29
C MET A 121 -7.80 4.07 -9.17
N LYS A 122 -9.01 4.65 -9.27
CA LYS A 122 -10.27 3.90 -9.27
C LYS A 122 -10.36 2.93 -10.45
N GLU A 123 -9.99 3.37 -11.66
CA GLU A 123 -9.98 2.55 -12.87
C GLU A 123 -9.03 1.34 -12.73
N ASN A 124 -7.82 1.57 -12.21
CA ASN A 124 -6.86 0.50 -11.93
C ASN A 124 -7.40 -0.50 -10.90
N ILE A 125 -7.98 -0.03 -9.79
CA ILE A 125 -8.57 -0.90 -8.77
C ILE A 125 -9.75 -1.70 -9.34
N ALA A 126 -10.58 -1.08 -10.18
CA ALA A 126 -11.69 -1.76 -10.85
C ALA A 126 -11.19 -2.82 -11.86
N ALA A 127 -10.15 -2.51 -12.62
CA ALA A 127 -9.51 -3.46 -13.52
C ALA A 127 -8.93 -4.65 -12.75
N ILE A 128 -8.19 -4.41 -11.67
CA ILE A 128 -7.63 -5.46 -10.80
C ILE A 128 -8.75 -6.34 -10.21
N ARG A 129 -9.79 -5.74 -9.64
CA ARG A 129 -10.90 -6.47 -9.02
C ARG A 129 -11.69 -7.31 -10.03
N SER A 130 -11.83 -6.83 -11.26
CA SER A 130 -12.59 -7.53 -12.32
C SER A 130 -11.75 -8.49 -13.14
N GLY A 131 -10.42 -8.30 -13.17
CA GLY A 131 -9.47 -9.10 -13.93
C GLY A 131 -9.15 -10.45 -13.28
N TYR A 132 -9.54 -10.67 -12.02
CA TYR A 132 -9.20 -11.88 -11.30
C TYR A 132 -10.32 -12.38 -10.35
N VAL A 133 -10.11 -13.55 -9.75
CA VAL A 133 -11.02 -14.13 -8.76
C VAL A 133 -10.86 -13.41 -7.43
N VAL A 134 -11.98 -13.02 -6.83
CA VAL A 134 -12.04 -12.35 -5.52
C VAL A 134 -12.91 -13.14 -4.54
N HIS A 135 -12.75 -12.91 -3.25
CA HIS A 135 -13.62 -13.51 -2.23
C HIS A 135 -15.05 -12.95 -2.34
N ALA A 136 -16.00 -13.72 -1.82
CA ALA A 136 -17.42 -13.31 -1.81
C ALA A 136 -17.68 -12.09 -0.92
N ASP A 137 -16.83 -11.85 0.08
CA ASP A 137 -16.89 -10.71 1.01
C ASP A 137 -15.96 -9.56 0.60
N THR A 138 -15.26 -9.66 -0.53
CA THR A 138 -14.46 -8.56 -1.08
C THR A 138 -15.38 -7.40 -1.44
N PRO A 139 -15.17 -6.19 -0.87
CA PRO A 139 -16.08 -5.07 -1.06
C PRO A 139 -16.14 -4.64 -2.54
N PRO A 140 -17.23 -3.96 -2.94
CA PRO A 140 -17.28 -3.31 -4.25
C PRO A 140 -16.26 -2.15 -4.30
N VAL A 141 -15.83 -1.77 -5.51
CA VAL A 141 -14.96 -0.61 -5.70
C VAL A 141 -15.69 0.63 -5.18
N PRO A 142 -15.12 1.39 -4.23
CA PRO A 142 -15.79 2.55 -3.66
C PRO A 142 -15.92 3.68 -4.69
N GLU A 143 -17.02 4.42 -4.60
CA GLU A 143 -17.27 5.59 -5.45
C GLU A 143 -16.49 6.82 -4.99
N LEU A 144 -16.05 7.62 -5.95
CA LEU A 144 -15.41 8.91 -5.69
C LEU A 144 -16.43 9.93 -5.15
N PRO A 145 -15.99 10.91 -4.34
CA PRO A 145 -14.63 11.12 -3.84
C PRO A 145 -14.27 10.21 -2.65
N TYR A 146 -12.98 9.89 -2.47
CA TYR A 146 -12.46 9.15 -1.31
C TYR A 146 -12.33 10.04 -0.07
N ASN A 147 -13.47 10.30 0.55
CA ASN A 147 -13.64 11.25 1.66
C ASN A 147 -13.85 10.57 3.03
N THR A 148 -13.92 9.24 3.08
CA THR A 148 -14.12 8.49 4.33
C THR A 148 -13.09 7.39 4.47
N TRP A 149 -12.73 7.07 5.71
CA TRP A 149 -11.75 6.02 6.01
C TRP A 149 -12.22 4.64 5.56
N GLN A 150 -13.54 4.39 5.55
CA GLN A 150 -14.14 3.15 5.05
C GLN A 150 -13.76 2.92 3.59
N LYS A 151 -13.82 3.96 2.75
CA LYS A 151 -13.47 3.83 1.33
C LYS A 151 -12.00 3.45 1.15
N TYR A 152 -11.09 3.99 1.96
CA TYR A 152 -9.69 3.59 1.89
C TYR A 152 -9.45 2.16 2.38
N ASN A 153 -10.17 1.72 3.42
CA ASN A 153 -10.14 0.32 3.83
C ASN A 153 -10.68 -0.59 2.70
N ASP A 154 -11.75 -0.20 2.02
CA ASP A 154 -12.31 -0.97 0.90
C ASP A 154 -11.31 -1.07 -0.26
N VAL A 155 -10.64 0.04 -0.62
CA VAL A 155 -9.56 0.06 -1.63
C VAL A 155 -8.44 -0.90 -1.25
N GLU A 156 -7.89 -0.77 -0.05
CA GLU A 156 -6.76 -1.58 0.39
C GLU A 156 -7.15 -3.05 0.62
N LYS A 157 -8.40 -3.33 1.01
CA LYS A 157 -8.93 -4.69 1.13
C LYS A 157 -9.07 -5.36 -0.24
N ILE A 158 -9.55 -4.66 -1.27
CA ILE A 158 -9.61 -5.21 -2.63
C ILE A 158 -8.22 -5.65 -3.08
N LEU A 159 -7.20 -4.80 -2.89
CA LEU A 159 -5.82 -5.13 -3.26
C LEU A 159 -5.30 -6.33 -2.45
N ALA A 160 -5.54 -6.35 -1.14
CA ALA A 160 -5.13 -7.45 -0.26
C ALA A 160 -5.79 -8.79 -0.64
N ASP A 161 -7.10 -8.80 -0.85
CA ASP A 161 -7.87 -10.01 -1.18
C ASP A 161 -7.41 -10.60 -2.52
N VAL A 162 -7.22 -9.76 -3.56
CA VAL A 162 -6.73 -10.22 -4.87
C VAL A 162 -5.32 -10.79 -4.74
N TYR A 163 -4.44 -10.11 -4.00
CA TYR A 163 -3.08 -10.59 -3.75
C TYR A 163 -3.06 -11.91 -2.97
N GLU A 164 -3.92 -12.07 -1.95
CA GLU A 164 -4.03 -13.32 -1.18
C GLU A 164 -4.47 -14.49 -2.06
N VAL A 165 -5.53 -14.31 -2.87
CA VAL A 165 -6.01 -15.37 -3.78
C VAL A 165 -4.94 -15.74 -4.79
N LEU A 166 -4.26 -14.75 -5.36
CA LEU A 166 -3.15 -14.95 -6.29
C LEU A 166 -2.02 -15.75 -5.62
N CYS A 167 -1.59 -15.35 -4.43
CA CYS A 167 -0.55 -16.04 -3.67
C CYS A 167 -0.93 -17.48 -3.31
N ALA A 168 -2.20 -17.74 -3.00
CA ALA A 168 -2.69 -19.08 -2.67
C ALA A 168 -2.64 -20.06 -3.85
N GLN A 169 -2.60 -19.56 -5.10
CA GLN A 169 -2.49 -20.40 -6.30
C GLN A 169 -1.05 -20.77 -6.66
N PHE A 170 -0.05 -20.04 -6.14
CA PHE A 170 1.34 -20.41 -6.36
C PHE A 170 1.69 -21.63 -5.51
N HIS A 171 1.66 -22.79 -6.16
CA HIS A 171 2.17 -24.04 -5.60
C HIS A 171 3.64 -24.20 -5.99
N TYR A 172 4.48 -24.38 -4.98
CA TYR A 172 5.88 -24.73 -5.18
C TYR A 172 5.96 -26.23 -5.47
N TYR A 173 6.67 -26.63 -6.53
CA TYR A 173 6.84 -28.03 -6.90
C TYR A 173 8.33 -28.42 -6.85
N THR A 174 8.63 -29.61 -6.32
CA THR A 174 9.97 -30.24 -6.36
C THR A 174 9.96 -31.37 -7.37
N GLY A 175 10.10 -31.02 -8.66
CA GLY A 175 10.03 -32.01 -9.74
C GLY A 175 8.60 -32.54 -9.94
N ASN A 176 8.25 -33.65 -9.30
CA ASN A 176 6.95 -34.34 -9.48
C ASN A 176 5.99 -34.18 -8.28
N GLU A 177 6.41 -33.57 -7.18
CA GLU A 177 5.62 -33.45 -5.94
C GLU A 177 5.48 -31.99 -5.50
N VAL A 178 4.49 -31.71 -4.65
CA VAL A 178 4.32 -30.39 -4.03
C VAL A 178 5.41 -30.20 -2.96
N TYR A 179 6.12 -29.08 -3.04
CA TYR A 179 7.18 -28.69 -2.12
C TYR A 179 6.68 -28.67 -0.67
N ALA A 180 7.32 -29.47 0.19
CA ALA A 180 6.98 -29.62 1.60
C ALA A 180 8.06 -29.06 2.56
N GLY A 181 8.86 -28.09 2.11
CA GLY A 181 9.93 -27.49 2.91
C GLY A 181 11.33 -28.08 2.68
N ASP A 182 11.58 -28.73 1.53
CA ASP A 182 12.89 -29.27 1.19
C ASP A 182 13.89 -28.16 0.81
N ASP A 183 15.16 -28.30 1.17
CA ASP A 183 16.21 -27.28 0.95
C ASP A 183 16.56 -27.05 -0.55
N THR A 184 15.94 -27.79 -1.47
CA THR A 184 16.18 -27.71 -2.91
C THR A 184 14.88 -27.77 -3.70
N GLY A 185 14.48 -26.65 -4.31
CA GLY A 185 13.43 -26.59 -5.34
C GLY A 185 13.89 -25.68 -6.49
N LEU A 186 13.56 -26.05 -7.74
CA LEU A 186 13.79 -25.20 -8.92
C LEU A 186 12.62 -24.24 -9.08
N LEU A 187 12.92 -22.96 -9.26
CA LEU A 187 11.95 -21.94 -9.68
C LEU A 187 11.73 -22.11 -11.19
N LEU A 188 10.49 -22.40 -11.60
CA LEU A 188 10.05 -22.33 -13.00
C LEU A 188 9.04 -21.20 -13.13
#